data_AF-A0ABD3V9U4-F1
#
_entry.id   AF-A0ABD3V9U4-F1
#
_cell.length_a   1.000
_cell.length_b   1.000
_cell.length_c   1.000
_cell.angle_alpha   90.00
_cell.angle_beta   90.00
_cell.angle_gamma   90.00
#
_symmetry.space_group_name_H-M   'P 1'
#
loop_
_entity.id
_entity.type
_entity.pdbx_description
1 polymer ?
#
loop_
_entity_poly.entity_id
_entity_poly.type
_entity_poly.pdbx_seq_one_letter_code
_entity_poly.pdbx_strand_id
1 'polypeptide(L)'
;MHVFLICIILIRLHVSLGSGECGGPIGEYSQWHPWENCNQTCGGGIQRRWRSICCPAINGTWSNCLAAYNKTEIFRFEYQPCSETCSNGGVFMIGTGCVCSPGYTGRCCSI
;
A
#
# COMPACT_ATOMS: atom_id res chain seq x y z
N MET A 1 19.19 -27.13 33.66
CA MET A 1 19.41 -25.69 33.40
C MET A 1 18.93 -25.27 32.01
N HIS A 2 17.72 -25.71 31.62
CA HIS A 2 17.14 -25.51 30.27
C HIS A 2 16.18 -24.32 30.17
N VAL A 3 16.12 -23.46 31.19
CA VAL A 3 15.09 -22.41 31.33
C VAL A 3 15.64 -20.99 31.04
N PHE A 4 16.96 -20.82 30.89
CA PHE A 4 17.57 -19.50 30.63
C PHE A 4 17.90 -19.20 29.15
N LEU A 5 17.84 -20.21 28.26
CA LEU A 5 18.13 -20.03 26.83
C LEU A 5 16.91 -19.70 25.96
N ILE A 6 15.69 -19.79 26.50
CA ILE A 6 14.45 -19.51 25.76
C ILE A 6 14.16 -18.00 25.70
N CYS A 7 14.79 -17.19 26.56
CA CYS A 7 14.58 -15.73 26.57
C CYS A 7 15.41 -14.96 25.53
N ILE A 8 16.41 -15.60 24.90
CA ILE A 8 17.26 -14.96 23.87
C ILE A 8 16.66 -15.13 22.45
N ILE A 9 15.65 -15.99 22.29
CA ILE A 9 15.03 -16.29 20.98
C ILE A 9 13.79 -15.41 20.68
N LEU A 10 13.30 -14.61 21.63
CA LEU A 10 12.15 -13.70 21.43
C LEU A 10 12.50 -12.21 21.46
N ILE A 11 13.78 -11.88 21.48
CA ILE A 11 14.26 -10.50 21.51
C ILE A 11 15.15 -10.25 20.28
N ARG A 12 14.55 -10.31 19.09
CA ARG A 12 14.98 -9.38 18.02
C ARG A 12 14.44 -8.01 18.42
N LEU A 13 15.15 -7.43 19.39
CA LEU A 13 15.11 -6.03 19.78
C LEU A 13 15.50 -5.21 18.53
N HIS A 14 14.57 -5.02 17.60
CA HIS A 14 14.52 -3.74 16.89
C HIS A 14 14.02 -2.72 17.92
N VAL A 15 14.88 -2.32 18.87
CA VAL A 15 14.80 -0.95 19.37
C VAL A 15 15.33 -0.11 18.22
N SER A 16 14.43 0.22 17.30
CA SER A 16 14.61 1.33 16.39
C SER A 16 14.46 2.60 17.21
N LEU A 17 15.62 3.19 17.51
CA LEU A 17 15.82 4.60 17.81
C LEU A 17 14.74 5.46 17.11
N GLY A 18 13.89 6.15 17.89
CA GLY A 18 13.07 7.25 17.40
C GLY A 18 12.06 6.92 16.29
N SER A 19 11.41 5.76 16.32
CA SER A 19 10.28 5.50 15.40
C SER A 19 9.07 6.34 15.81
N GLY A 20 8.60 7.23 14.92
CA GLY A 20 7.27 7.86 15.06
C GLY A 20 6.17 6.79 15.05
N GLU A 21 4.91 7.20 15.25
CA GLU A 21 3.75 6.28 15.37
C GLU A 21 3.60 5.28 14.19
N CYS A 22 4.27 5.53 13.06
CA CYS A 22 4.33 4.64 11.89
C CYS A 22 5.66 3.91 11.64
N GLY A 23 6.53 3.75 12.65
CA GLY A 23 7.70 2.87 12.54
C GLY A 23 8.86 3.44 11.70
N GLY A 24 8.74 4.66 11.18
CA GLY A 24 9.75 5.34 10.37
C GLY A 24 10.35 6.59 11.03
N PRO A 25 11.34 7.23 10.37
CA PRO A 25 11.94 8.47 10.85
C PRO A 25 10.89 9.58 10.98
N ILE A 26 10.94 10.28 12.11
CA ILE A 26 10.06 11.43 12.37
C ILE A 26 10.24 12.50 11.28
N GLY A 27 9.13 13.06 10.81
CA GLY A 27 9.09 14.10 9.78
C GLY A 27 9.16 13.58 8.35
N GLU A 28 9.37 12.28 8.17
CA GLU A 28 9.35 11.62 6.86
C GLU A 28 8.13 10.73 6.69
N TYR A 29 7.84 10.36 5.45
CA TYR A 29 6.83 9.34 5.21
C TYR A 29 7.32 7.97 5.68
N SER A 30 6.39 7.20 6.23
CA SER A 30 6.56 5.77 6.50
C SER A 30 6.90 5.00 5.23
N GLN A 31 7.28 3.74 5.43
CA GLN A 31 7.20 2.77 4.34
C GLN A 31 5.78 2.72 3.77
N TRP A 32 5.69 2.40 2.49
CA TRP A 32 4.41 2.15 1.85
C TRP A 32 3.72 0.96 2.50
N HIS A 33 2.43 1.09 2.76
CA HIS A 33 1.59 -0.07 2.99
C HIS A 33 1.60 -0.98 1.75
N PRO A 34 1.34 -2.28 1.93
CA PRO A 34 1.07 -3.17 0.80
C PRO A 34 -0.04 -2.61 -0.09
N TRP A 35 -0.01 -2.97 -1.37
CA TRP A 35 -1.12 -2.67 -2.26
C TRP A 35 -2.42 -3.27 -1.73
N GLU A 36 -3.49 -2.49 -1.77
CA GLU A 36 -4.85 -3.00 -1.57
C GLU A 36 -5.18 -4.03 -2.65
N ASN A 37 -6.17 -4.88 -2.36
CA ASN A 37 -6.73 -5.75 -3.39
C ASN A 37 -7.20 -4.92 -4.59
N CYS A 38 -6.98 -5.46 -5.80
CA CYS A 38 -7.48 -4.83 -7.01
C CYS A 38 -9.01 -4.67 -6.93
N ASN A 39 -9.51 -3.49 -7.33
CA ASN A 39 -10.94 -3.22 -7.31
C ASN A 39 -11.75 -4.05 -8.34
N GLN A 40 -11.06 -4.73 -9.25
CA GLN A 40 -11.62 -5.64 -10.24
C GLN A 40 -10.80 -6.92 -10.25
N THR A 41 -11.42 -8.05 -10.56
CA THR A 41 -10.74 -9.35 -10.70
C THR A 41 -10.31 -9.64 -12.15
N CYS A 42 -10.83 -8.89 -13.11
CA CYS A 42 -10.55 -9.04 -14.54
C CYS A 42 -10.87 -7.74 -15.30
N GLY A 43 -10.38 -7.64 -16.53
CA GLY A 43 -10.75 -6.53 -17.43
C GLY A 43 -10.09 -5.19 -17.17
N GLY A 44 -9.08 -5.16 -16.31
CA GLY A 44 -8.47 -3.93 -15.83
C GLY A 44 -9.19 -3.37 -14.61
N GLY A 45 -8.40 -3.11 -13.59
CA GLY A 45 -8.79 -2.39 -12.39
C GLY A 45 -7.68 -1.44 -11.96
N ILE A 46 -7.91 -0.83 -10.80
CA ILE A 46 -6.95 0.03 -10.12
C ILE A 46 -6.81 -0.50 -8.69
N GLN A 47 -5.58 -0.61 -8.24
CA GLN A 47 -5.24 -0.84 -6.85
C GLN A 47 -4.50 0.38 -6.32
N ARG A 48 -4.60 0.60 -5.01
CA ARG A 48 -4.01 1.74 -4.33
C ARG A 48 -3.16 1.26 -3.18
N ARG A 49 -2.11 2.03 -2.87
CA ARG A 49 -1.40 1.93 -1.60
C ARG A 49 -1.27 3.32 -1.00
N TRP A 50 -0.98 3.37 0.29
CA TRP A 50 -0.76 4.63 1.00
C TRP A 50 0.44 4.55 1.92
N ARG A 51 0.90 5.72 2.35
CA ARG A 51 1.87 5.90 3.44
C ARG A 51 1.49 7.16 4.19
N SER A 52 1.92 7.26 5.45
CA SER A 52 1.65 8.43 6.29
C SER A 52 2.94 9.10 6.71
N ILE A 53 2.89 10.40 6.98
CA ILE A 53 3.97 11.08 7.68
C ILE A 53 4.16 10.47 9.07
N CYS A 54 5.40 10.20 9.46
CA CYS A 54 5.75 9.75 10.79
C CYS A 54 5.90 10.93 11.73
N CYS A 55 4.89 11.09 12.58
CA CYS A 55 4.84 12.11 13.58
C CYS A 55 5.06 11.49 14.96
N PRO A 56 5.83 12.14 15.83
CA PRO A 56 5.69 11.94 17.26
C PRO A 56 4.38 12.58 17.70
N ALA A 57 3.83 12.12 18.83
CA ALA A 57 2.72 12.78 19.51
C ALA A 57 3.15 14.14 20.12
N ILE A 58 3.73 15.05 19.33
CA ILE A 58 4.10 16.39 19.76
C ILE A 58 2.85 17.26 19.63
N ASN A 59 2.28 17.65 20.77
CA ASN A 59 1.21 18.64 20.90
C ASN A 59 -0.10 18.32 20.14
N GLY A 60 -0.44 17.03 20.05
CA GLY A 60 -1.83 16.56 19.92
C GLY A 60 -2.55 16.76 18.59
N THR A 61 -1.93 17.31 17.53
CA THR A 61 -2.59 17.46 16.23
C THR A 61 -1.66 17.24 15.04
N TRP A 62 -2.18 16.63 13.98
CA TRP A 62 -1.39 16.29 12.79
C TRP A 62 -0.94 17.56 12.04
N SER A 63 -1.69 18.65 12.19
CA SER A 63 -1.37 19.96 11.62
C SER A 63 -0.03 20.51 12.11
N ASN A 64 0.30 20.30 13.39
CA ASN A 64 1.57 20.75 13.96
C ASN A 64 2.74 19.97 13.37
N CYS A 65 2.56 18.67 13.14
CA CYS A 65 3.58 17.85 12.49
C CYS A 65 3.80 18.25 11.03
N LEU A 66 2.73 18.48 10.27
CA LEU A 66 2.84 18.98 8.88
C LEU A 66 3.62 20.30 8.83
N ALA A 67 3.29 21.25 9.71
CA ALA A 67 3.98 22.53 9.78
C ALA A 67 5.46 22.38 10.19
N ALA A 68 5.75 21.57 11.20
CA ALA A 68 7.10 21.38 11.72
C ALA A 68 8.07 20.77 10.68
N TYR A 69 7.57 19.92 9.79
CA TYR A 69 8.38 19.21 8.79
C TYR A 69 8.13 19.64 7.35
N ASN A 70 7.47 20.80 7.16
CA ASN A 70 7.16 21.37 5.85
C ASN A 70 6.52 20.35 4.89
N LYS A 71 5.54 19.58 5.40
CA LYS A 71 4.73 18.67 4.60
C LYS A 71 3.34 19.26 4.43
N THR A 72 2.70 18.95 3.30
CA THR A 72 1.37 19.48 2.95
C THR A 72 0.26 18.46 3.15
N GLU A 73 0.59 17.17 3.16
CA GLU A 73 -0.36 16.07 3.22
C GLU A 73 0.07 15.06 4.30
N ILE A 74 -0.88 14.53 5.06
CA ILE A 74 -0.63 13.50 6.09
C ILE A 74 -0.45 12.15 5.41
N PHE A 75 -1.37 11.84 4.49
CA PHE A 75 -1.39 10.61 3.73
C PHE A 75 -1.00 10.91 2.29
N ARG A 76 -0.10 10.09 1.75
CA ARG A 76 0.13 10.03 0.32
C ARG A 76 -0.45 8.74 -0.22
N PHE A 77 -1.22 8.85 -1.29
CA PHE A 77 -1.78 7.72 -2.02
C PHE A 77 -1.04 7.53 -3.36
N GLU A 78 -0.91 6.27 -3.77
CA GLU A 78 -0.39 5.88 -5.08
C GLU A 78 -1.34 4.87 -5.71
N TYR A 79 -1.56 5.00 -7.01
CA TYR A 79 -2.49 4.19 -7.78
C TYR A 79 -1.75 3.50 -8.92
N GLN A 80 -2.08 2.24 -9.20
CA GLN A 80 -1.57 1.54 -10.37
C GLN A 80 -2.61 0.60 -11.00
N PRO A 81 -2.49 0.31 -12.29
CA PRO A 81 -3.30 -0.73 -12.94
C PRO A 81 -3.12 -2.09 -12.27
N CYS A 82 -4.18 -2.90 -12.34
CA CYS A 82 -4.17 -4.30 -11.91
C CYS A 82 -5.21 -5.12 -12.69
N SER A 83 -5.19 -6.44 -12.49
CA SER A 83 -6.13 -7.39 -13.10
C SER A 83 -6.20 -7.34 -14.62
N GLU A 84 -5.08 -7.69 -15.24
CA GLU A 84 -4.91 -7.78 -16.70
C GLU A 84 -5.51 -9.06 -17.31
N THR A 85 -6.29 -9.80 -16.52
CA THR A 85 -6.91 -11.06 -16.96
C THR A 85 -8.11 -10.78 -17.86
N CYS A 86 -8.08 -11.35 -19.05
CA CYS A 86 -9.20 -11.42 -19.98
C CYS A 86 -9.62 -12.88 -20.18
N SER A 87 -10.92 -13.15 -20.26
CA SER A 87 -11.44 -14.49 -20.54
C SER A 87 -11.53 -14.74 -22.05
N ASN A 88 -11.71 -16.01 -22.43
CA ASN A 88 -12.08 -16.44 -23.78
C ASN A 88 -11.22 -15.85 -24.92
N GLY A 89 -9.91 -15.73 -24.69
CA GLY A 89 -8.95 -15.25 -25.71
C GLY A 89 -8.89 -13.74 -25.87
N GLY A 90 -9.53 -12.96 -24.98
CA GLY A 90 -9.40 -11.51 -24.97
C GLY A 90 -7.96 -11.05 -24.69
N VAL A 91 -7.61 -9.86 -25.18
CA VAL A 91 -6.28 -9.26 -25.01
C VAL A 91 -6.40 -8.01 -24.13
N PHE A 92 -5.55 -7.91 -23.10
CA PHE A 92 -5.53 -6.74 -22.24
C PHE A 92 -4.71 -5.62 -22.87
N MET A 93 -5.32 -4.44 -22.97
CA MET A 93 -4.69 -3.23 -23.48
C MET A 93 -4.69 -2.16 -22.38
N ILE A 94 -3.49 -1.66 -22.03
CA ILE A 94 -3.34 -0.63 -21.00
C ILE A 94 -4.18 0.60 -21.38
N GLY A 95 -5.07 1.04 -20.47
CA GLY A 95 -5.96 2.18 -20.66
C GLY A 95 -7.27 1.87 -21.40
N THR A 96 -7.37 0.73 -22.10
CA THR A 96 -8.59 0.31 -22.80
C THR A 96 -9.31 -0.85 -22.09
N GLY A 97 -8.60 -1.66 -21.31
CA GLY A 97 -9.14 -2.86 -20.71
C GLY A 97 -9.05 -4.06 -21.66
N CYS A 98 -9.90 -5.07 -21.46
CA CYS A 98 -9.92 -6.22 -22.36
C CYS A 98 -10.57 -5.91 -23.70
N VAL A 99 -9.85 -6.22 -24.78
CA VAL A 99 -10.39 -6.31 -26.13
C VAL A 99 -10.80 -7.76 -26.37
N CYS A 100 -12.10 -8.01 -26.57
CA CYS A 100 -12.65 -9.35 -26.63
C CYS A 100 -12.57 -9.97 -28.04
N SER A 101 -12.39 -11.28 -28.09
CA SER A 101 -12.54 -12.06 -29.33
C SER A 101 -14.01 -12.05 -29.80
N PRO A 102 -14.28 -12.27 -31.11
CA PRO A 102 -15.64 -12.32 -31.63
C PRO A 102 -16.52 -13.33 -30.89
N GLY A 103 -17.73 -12.91 -30.53
CA GLY A 103 -18.68 -13.72 -29.76
C GLY A 103 -18.60 -13.53 -28.24
N TYR A 104 -17.66 -12.72 -27.75
CA TYR A 104 -17.55 -12.34 -26.34
C TYR A 104 -17.54 -10.82 -26.15
N THR A 105 -18.03 -10.39 -25.00
CA THR A 105 -18.27 -9.01 -24.61
C THR A 105 -18.12 -8.85 -23.09
N GLY A 106 -18.29 -7.60 -22.62
CA GLY A 106 -18.15 -7.24 -21.23
C GLY A 106 -16.70 -7.02 -20.81
N ARG A 107 -16.53 -6.48 -19.60
CA ARG A 107 -15.21 -6.11 -19.05
C ARG A 107 -14.22 -7.27 -19.06
N CYS A 108 -14.69 -8.49 -18.83
CA CYS A 108 -13.86 -9.68 -18.70
C CYS A 108 -13.93 -10.62 -19.91
N CYS A 109 -14.63 -10.26 -20.98
CA CYS A 109 -14.86 -11.10 -22.16
C CYS A 109 -15.54 -12.45 -21.84
N SER A 110 -16.53 -12.43 -20.94
CA SER A 110 -17.21 -13.65 -20.45
C SER A 110 -18.67 -13.76 -20.88
N ILE A 111 -19.24 -12.72 -21.50
CA ILE A 111 -20.65 -12.64 -21.91
C ILE A 111 -20.71 -12.58 -23.42
#